data_AF-A0A537JK02-F1
#
_entry.id   AF-A0A537JK02-F1
#
_cell.length_a   1.000
_cell.length_b   1.000
_cell.length_c   1.000
_cell.angle_alpha   90.00
_cell.angle_beta   90.00
_cell.angle_gamma   90.00
#
_symmetry.space_group_name_H-M   'P 1'
#
loop_
_entity.id
_entity.type
_entity.pdbx_description
1 polymer ?
#
loop_
_entity_poly.entity_id
_entity_poly.type
_entity_poly.pdbx_seq_one_letter_code
_entity_poly.pdbx_strand_id
1 'polypeptide(L)'
;MAVDHPASPDLDVAVLTHLRGYPEELRRFSNLIKQAHPHGRTAVEFFLSRPVAENSFIAMLCRLVQAGEDIVTVVEAADVLHVPPARVLDLAATPGFPRPLSGEGRHQVWRRTDIAAFRSPGAPAAG
;
A
#
# COMPACT_ATOMS: atom_id res chain seq x y z
N MET A 1 -25.34 7.27 9.23
CA MET A 1 -24.51 7.80 8.13
C MET A 1 -24.07 6.59 7.33
N ALA A 2 -24.57 6.43 6.10
CA ALA A 2 -24.12 5.36 5.23
C ALA A 2 -22.69 5.72 4.81
N VAL A 3 -21.72 4.97 5.32
CA VAL A 3 -20.37 5.00 4.75
C VAL A 3 -20.51 4.47 3.33
N ASP A 4 -20.38 5.38 2.36
CA ASP A 4 -20.28 5.07 0.94
C ASP A 4 -19.08 4.13 0.80
N HIS A 5 -19.34 2.82 0.87
CA HIS A 5 -18.32 1.84 0.58
C HIS A 5 -18.03 2.03 -0.90
N PRO A 6 -16.78 2.32 -1.30
CA PRO A 6 -16.44 2.42 -2.71
C PRO A 6 -16.96 1.16 -3.40
N ALA A 7 -17.63 1.37 -4.53
CA ALA A 7 -18.21 0.27 -5.30
C ALA A 7 -17.15 -0.81 -5.48
N SER A 8 -17.56 -2.06 -5.24
CA SER A 8 -16.73 -3.27 -5.27
C SER A 8 -15.53 -3.28 -6.24
N PRO A 9 -15.66 -2.94 -7.55
CA PRO A 9 -14.51 -2.93 -8.47
C PRO A 9 -13.42 -1.88 -8.17
N ASP A 10 -13.74 -0.75 -7.53
CA ASP A 10 -12.78 0.31 -7.22
C ASP A 10 -11.74 -0.13 -6.17
N LEU A 11 -12.12 -1.02 -5.25
CA LEU A 11 -11.22 -1.56 -4.23
C LEU A 11 -10.10 -2.41 -4.84
N ASP A 12 -10.44 -3.28 -5.80
CA ASP A 12 -9.46 -4.13 -6.47
C ASP A 12 -8.47 -3.29 -7.30
N VAL A 13 -8.96 -2.23 -7.95
CA VAL A 13 -8.12 -1.29 -8.72
C VAL A 13 -7.18 -0.48 -7.82
N ALA A 14 -7.66 -0.02 -6.66
CA ALA A 14 -6.83 0.67 -5.69
C ALA A 14 -5.68 -0.23 -5.20
N VAL A 15 -5.97 -1.49 -4.84
CA VAL A 15 -4.93 -2.45 -4.44
C VAL A 15 -3.94 -2.73 -5.59
N LEU A 16 -4.42 -2.91 -6.82
CA LEU A 16 -3.53 -3.09 -8.00
C LEU A 16 -2.58 -1.91 -8.21
N THR A 17 -3.05 -0.69 -7.93
CA THR A 17 -2.24 0.54 -8.08
C THR A 17 -1.04 0.53 -7.15
N HIS A 18 -1.23 0.11 -5.89
CA HIS A 18 -0.16 -0.04 -4.90
C HIS A 18 0.79 -1.20 -5.23
N LEU A 19 0.32 -2.24 -5.92
CA LEU A 19 1.12 -3.41 -6.29
C LEU A 19 2.00 -3.21 -7.54
N ARG A 20 1.94 -2.07 -8.23
CA ARG A 20 2.74 -1.81 -9.45
C ARG A 20 4.24 -1.98 -9.25
N GLY A 21 4.75 -1.76 -8.04
CA GLY A 21 6.15 -1.96 -7.65
C GLY A 21 6.52 -3.38 -7.21
N TYR A 22 5.56 -4.31 -7.20
CA TYR A 22 5.67 -5.63 -6.56
C TYR A 22 5.19 -6.72 -7.53
N PRO A 23 6.03 -7.17 -8.48
CA PRO A 23 5.57 -8.01 -9.59
C PRO A 23 5.05 -9.38 -9.14
N GLU A 24 5.61 -9.96 -8.08
CA GLU A 24 5.15 -11.26 -7.56
C GLU A 24 3.77 -11.14 -6.90
N GLU A 25 3.59 -10.11 -6.08
CA GLU A 25 2.36 -9.79 -5.38
C GLU A 25 1.27 -9.33 -6.33
N LEU A 26 1.60 -8.52 -7.34
CA LEU A 26 0.72 -8.13 -8.44
C LEU A 26 0.19 -9.35 -9.19
N ARG A 27 1.07 -10.32 -9.51
CA ARG A 27 0.67 -11.57 -10.16
C ARG A 27 -0.26 -12.41 -9.27
N ARG A 28 0.04 -12.50 -7.98
CA ARG A 28 -0.81 -13.21 -7.00
C ARG A 28 -2.19 -12.57 -6.90
N PHE A 29 -2.26 -11.25 -6.76
CA PHE A 29 -3.53 -10.52 -6.65
C PHE A 29 -4.34 -10.57 -7.95
N SER A 30 -3.69 -10.46 -9.11
CA SER A 30 -4.35 -10.61 -10.41
C SER A 30 -5.00 -12.00 -10.58
N ASN A 31 -4.37 -13.05 -10.06
CA ASN A 31 -4.96 -14.39 -10.05
C ASN A 31 -6.15 -14.49 -9.09
N LEU A 32 -6.09 -13.79 -7.95
CA LEU A 32 -7.22 -13.71 -7.00
C LEU A 32 -8.43 -13.02 -7.63
N ILE A 33 -8.23 -11.91 -8.36
CA ILE A 33 -9.32 -11.23 -9.10
C ILE A 33 -10.02 -12.21 -10.06
N LYS A 34 -9.24 -12.97 -10.83
CA LYS A 34 -9.78 -13.98 -11.76
C LYS A 34 -10.59 -15.07 -11.05
N GLN A 35 -10.22 -15.42 -9.82
CA GLN A 35 -10.92 -16.42 -9.00
C GLN A 35 -12.16 -15.84 -8.29
N ALA A 36 -12.15 -14.56 -7.93
CA ALA A 36 -13.25 -13.90 -7.22
C ALA A 36 -14.39 -13.47 -8.15
N HIS A 37 -14.05 -13.02 -9.37
CA HIS A 37 -15.02 -12.57 -10.39
C HIS A 37 -16.17 -13.55 -10.69
N PRO A 38 -15.95 -14.89 -10.83
CA PRO A 38 -17.06 -15.84 -11.05
C PRO A 38 -18.02 -15.97 -9.87
N HIS A 39 -17.67 -15.45 -8.68
CA HIS A 39 -18.52 -15.47 -7.48
C HIS A 39 -19.23 -14.13 -7.21
N GLY A 40 -19.07 -13.12 -8.09
CA GLY A 40 -19.69 -11.80 -7.92
C GLY A 40 -19.20 -11.03 -6.69
N ARG A 41 -18.01 -11.37 -6.18
CA ARG A 41 -17.35 -10.70 -5.05
C ARG A 41 -16.05 -10.04 -5.50
N THR A 42 -15.61 -9.03 -4.76
CA THR A 42 -14.28 -8.44 -4.97
C THR A 42 -13.17 -9.40 -4.59
N ALA A 43 -12.00 -9.24 -5.20
CA ALA A 43 -10.82 -10.00 -4.79
C ALA A 43 -10.44 -9.67 -3.35
N VAL A 44 -10.60 -8.41 -2.93
CA VAL A 44 -10.42 -7.94 -1.54
C VAL A 44 -11.28 -8.73 -0.56
N GLU A 45 -12.60 -8.76 -0.73
CA GLU A 45 -13.53 -9.46 0.17
C GLU A 45 -13.30 -10.98 0.13
N PHE A 46 -13.10 -11.53 -1.06
CA PHE A 46 -12.82 -12.95 -1.24
C PHE A 46 -11.53 -13.35 -0.53
N PHE A 47 -10.47 -12.55 -0.64
CA PHE A 47 -9.18 -12.81 -0.03
C PHE A 47 -9.22 -12.68 1.49
N LEU A 48 -9.84 -11.62 2.02
CA LEU A 48 -9.96 -11.39 3.45
C LEU A 48 -10.85 -12.43 4.16
N SER A 49 -11.78 -13.06 3.44
CA SER A 49 -12.61 -14.15 3.99
C SER A 49 -11.84 -15.46 4.24
N ARG A 50 -10.58 -15.57 3.77
CA ARG A 50 -9.77 -16.81 3.87
C ARG A 50 -8.75 -16.71 5.01
N PRO A 51 -8.62 -17.74 5.87
CA PRO A 51 -7.70 -17.73 7.01
C PRO A 51 -6.21 -17.72 6.61
N VAL A 52 -5.88 -18.13 5.37
CA VAL A 52 -4.48 -18.14 4.86
C VAL A 52 -3.92 -16.72 4.61
N ALA A 53 -4.76 -15.68 4.71
CA ALA A 53 -4.41 -14.33 4.33
C ALA A 53 -3.84 -13.47 5.47
N GLU A 54 -4.02 -13.86 6.75
CA GLU A 54 -3.94 -12.92 7.88
C GLU A 54 -2.64 -12.14 8.02
N ASN A 55 -1.50 -12.74 7.65
CA ASN A 55 -0.16 -12.14 7.78
C ASN A 55 0.49 -11.76 6.44
N SER A 56 -0.27 -11.70 5.35
CA SER A 56 0.29 -11.35 4.04
C SER A 56 0.26 -9.84 3.79
N PHE A 57 1.28 -9.34 3.07
CA PHE A 57 1.33 -7.94 2.62
C PHE A 57 0.07 -7.54 1.83
N ILE A 58 -0.43 -8.44 0.98
CA ILE A 58 -1.66 -8.22 0.21
C ILE A 58 -2.86 -8.03 1.14
N ALA A 59 -2.99 -8.82 2.22
CA ALA A 59 -4.12 -8.71 3.15
C ALA A 59 -4.07 -7.40 3.93
N MET A 60 -2.87 -6.99 4.33
CA MET A 60 -2.64 -5.69 4.95
C MET A 60 -3.06 -4.55 4.02
N LEU A 61 -2.63 -4.55 2.75
CA LEU A 61 -3.09 -3.56 1.76
C LEU A 61 -4.60 -3.57 1.58
N CYS A 62 -5.20 -4.75 1.43
CA CYS A 62 -6.65 -4.92 1.31
C CYS A 62 -7.40 -4.27 2.49
N ARG A 63 -6.94 -4.49 3.73
CA ARG A 63 -7.55 -3.92 4.94
C ARG A 63 -7.43 -2.40 4.96
N LEU A 64 -6.27 -1.85 4.61
CA LEU A 64 -6.02 -0.41 4.63
C LEU A 64 -6.82 0.32 3.54
N VAL A 65 -6.87 -0.24 2.35
CA VAL A 65 -7.69 0.28 1.25
C VAL A 65 -9.18 0.17 1.57
N GLN A 66 -9.63 -0.95 2.16
CA GLN A 66 -11.02 -1.11 2.62
C GLN A 66 -11.39 -0.11 3.72
N ALA A 67 -10.43 0.26 4.58
CA ALA A 67 -10.60 1.30 5.60
C ALA A 67 -10.60 2.73 5.02
N GLY A 68 -10.28 2.90 3.74
CA GLY A 68 -10.17 4.21 3.08
C GLY A 68 -8.93 5.00 3.51
N GLU A 69 -7.90 4.34 4.02
CA GLU A 69 -6.65 5.01 4.41
C GLU A 69 -5.84 5.39 3.16
N ASP A 70 -5.44 6.67 3.06
CA ASP A 70 -4.56 7.15 1.99
C ASP A 70 -3.11 6.77 2.29
N ILE A 71 -2.73 5.58 1.80
CA ILE A 71 -1.43 4.96 2.06
C ILE A 71 -0.49 5.06 0.84
N VAL A 72 0.79 4.90 1.13
CA VAL A 72 1.85 4.73 0.13
C VAL A 72 2.73 3.55 0.51
N THR A 73 3.07 2.73 -0.48
CA THR A 73 4.09 1.68 -0.38
C THR A 73 5.50 2.26 -0.45
N VAL A 74 6.54 1.45 -0.24
CA VAL A 74 7.95 1.88 -0.40
C VAL A 74 8.21 2.49 -1.77
N VAL A 75 7.64 1.90 -2.83
CA VAL A 75 7.82 2.37 -4.21
C VAL A 75 7.13 3.72 -4.41
N GLU A 76 5.89 3.87 -3.92
CA GLU A 76 5.16 5.13 -4.03
C GLU A 76 5.75 6.23 -3.13
N ALA A 77 6.27 5.88 -1.96
CA ALA A 77 7.00 6.80 -1.10
C ALA A 77 8.27 7.30 -1.78
N ALA A 78 8.96 6.44 -2.54
CA ALA A 78 10.10 6.82 -3.37
C ALA A 78 9.70 7.84 -4.43
N ASP A 79 8.55 7.63 -5.11
CA ASP A 79 8.03 8.59 -6.08
C ASP A 79 7.70 9.94 -5.42
N VAL A 80 7.06 9.94 -4.24
CA VAL A 80 6.71 11.17 -3.50
C VAL A 80 7.97 11.94 -3.05
N LEU A 81 9.01 11.22 -2.63
CA LEU A 81 10.25 11.81 -2.14
C LEU A 81 11.28 12.07 -3.26
N HIS A 82 10.99 11.67 -4.50
CA HIS A 82 11.91 11.71 -5.64
C HIS A 82 13.26 11.02 -5.37
N VAL A 83 13.24 9.85 -4.72
CA VAL A 83 14.41 9.03 -4.41
C VAL A 83 14.20 7.58 -4.84
N PRO A 84 15.25 6.78 -5.03
CA PRO A 84 15.08 5.36 -5.31
C PRO A 84 14.46 4.59 -4.12
N PRO A 85 13.69 3.51 -4.34
CA PRO A 85 13.04 2.74 -3.26
C PRO A 85 14.00 2.22 -2.18
N ALA A 86 15.21 1.82 -2.56
CA ALA A 86 16.24 1.41 -1.60
C ALA A 86 16.58 2.54 -0.61
N ARG A 87 16.58 3.79 -1.08
CA ARG A 87 16.86 4.95 -0.22
C ARG A 87 15.75 5.21 0.79
N VAL A 88 14.50 4.90 0.44
CA VAL A 88 13.37 4.98 1.39
C VAL A 88 13.58 4.00 2.54
N LEU A 89 14.07 2.78 2.26
CA LEU A 89 14.36 1.80 3.30
C LEU A 89 15.52 2.24 4.21
N ASP A 90 16.57 2.83 3.65
CA ASP A 90 17.67 3.43 4.44
C ASP A 90 17.15 4.54 5.36
N LEU A 91 16.29 5.42 4.84
CA LEU A 91 15.68 6.50 5.60
C LEU A 91 14.75 5.95 6.69
N ALA A 92 13.96 4.92 6.40
CA ALA A 92 13.09 4.25 7.36
C ALA A 92 13.86 3.63 8.55
N ALA A 93 15.11 3.24 8.34
CA ALA A 93 16.00 2.79 9.41
C ALA A 93 16.63 3.93 10.23
N THR A 94 16.48 5.19 9.78
CA THR A 94 17.09 6.37 10.39
C THR A 94 16.10 7.09 11.31
N PRO A 95 16.53 7.57 12.50
CA PRO A 95 15.69 8.39 13.35
C PRO A 95 15.28 9.70 12.64
N GLY A 96 13.99 10.04 12.72
CA GLY A 96 13.43 11.24 12.10
C GLY A 96 12.61 10.98 10.82
N PHE A 97 12.70 9.79 10.23
CA PHE A 97 11.78 9.38 9.17
C PHE A 97 10.42 8.93 9.74
N PRO A 98 9.29 9.13 9.01
CA PRO A 98 7.99 8.67 9.46
C PRO A 98 7.98 7.18 9.77
N ARG A 99 7.34 6.81 10.89
CA ARG A 99 7.18 5.40 11.23
C ARG A 99 6.19 4.74 10.27
N PRO A 100 6.48 3.53 9.77
CA PRO A 100 5.54 2.79 8.95
C PRO A 100 4.27 2.50 9.76
N LEU A 101 3.13 2.64 9.11
CA LEU A 101 1.83 2.28 9.67
C LEU A 101 1.71 0.76 9.84
N SER A 102 2.30 0.00 8.90
CA SER A 102 2.38 -1.45 8.99
C SER A 102 3.46 -2.01 8.05
N GLY A 103 3.69 -3.32 8.13
CA GLY A 103 4.62 -4.06 7.27
C GLY A 103 6.08 -4.02 7.73
N GLU A 104 6.93 -4.75 7.00
CA GLU A 104 8.36 -4.89 7.29
C GLU A 104 9.19 -4.88 5.99
N GLY A 105 10.39 -4.31 6.05
CA GLY A 105 11.31 -4.23 4.91
C GLY A 105 10.65 -3.62 3.68
N ARG A 106 10.74 -4.31 2.54
CA ARG A 106 10.15 -3.84 1.27
C ARG A 106 8.61 -3.70 1.29
N HIS A 107 7.94 -4.28 2.29
CA HIS A 107 6.48 -4.29 2.43
C HIS A 107 5.95 -3.25 3.42
N GLN A 108 6.80 -2.31 3.83
CA GLN A 108 6.37 -1.19 4.67
C GLN A 108 5.41 -0.27 3.93
N VAL A 109 4.44 0.25 4.69
CA VAL A 109 3.46 1.23 4.22
C VAL A 109 3.39 2.40 5.17
N TRP A 110 3.16 3.59 4.64
CA TRP A 110 2.99 4.83 5.39
C TRP A 110 1.71 5.52 4.94
N ARG A 111 1.25 6.48 5.75
CA ARG A 111 0.28 7.44 5.25
C ARG A 111 0.96 8.38 4.25
N ARG A 112 0.27 8.66 3.16
CA ARG A 112 0.77 9.59 2.13
C ARG A 112 1.11 10.95 2.73
N THR A 113 0.28 11.44 3.65
CA THR A 113 0.48 12.72 4.33
C THR A 113 1.79 12.79 5.09
N ASP A 114 2.17 11.71 5.77
CA ASP A 114 3.37 11.69 6.62
C ASP A 114 4.64 11.70 5.76
N ILE A 115 4.61 10.97 4.65
CA ILE A 115 5.71 10.97 3.67
C ILE A 115 5.79 12.30 2.92
N ALA A 116 4.66 12.88 2.52
CA ALA A 116 4.64 14.17 1.84
C ALA A 116 5.09 15.33 2.75
N ALA A 117 4.79 15.24 4.05
CA ALA A 117 5.25 16.19 5.06
C ALA A 117 6.72 15.99 5.46
N PHE A 118 7.29 14.82 5.18
CA PHE A 118 8.69 14.55 5.49
C PHE A 118 9.60 15.50 4.70
N ARG A 119 10.27 16.38 5.44
CA ARG A 119 11.36 17.19 4.93
C ARG A 119 12.64 16.51 5.34
N SER A 120 13.36 15.96 4.37
CA SER A 120 14.65 15.33 4.63
C SER A 120 15.56 16.36 5.34
N PRO A 121 16.14 16.04 6.50
CA PRO A 121 17.11 16.90 7.15
C PRO A 121 18.35 16.96 6.25
N GLY A 122 18.43 18.01 5.41
CA GLY A 122 19.49 18.18 4.41
C GLY A 122 19.03 18.68 3.03
N ALA A 123 17.73 18.87 2.79
CA ALA A 123 17.30 19.59 1.58
C ALA A 123 17.73 21.06 1.70
N PRO A 124 18.59 21.60 0.81
CA PRO A 124 18.91 23.02 0.85
C PRO A 124 17.62 23.80 0.63
N ALA A 125 17.36 24.77 1.50
CA ALA A 125 16.36 25.79 1.23
C ALA A 125 16.75 26.45 -0.09
N ALA A 126 15.93 26.25 -1.13
CA ALA A 126 16.07 26.99 -2.37
C ALA A 126 15.87 28.48 -2.02
N GLY A 127 16.97 29.23 -2.06
CA GLY A 127 16.99 30.68 -1.90
C GLY A 127 16.50 31.41 -3.14
#